data_AF-A0A2A5T7W9-F1
#
_entry.id   AF-A0A2A5T7W9-F1
#
_cell.length_a   1.000
_cell.length_b   1.000
_cell.length_c   1.000
_cell.angle_alpha   90.00
_cell.angle_beta   90.00
_cell.angle_gamma   90.00
#
_symmetry.space_group_name_H-M   'P 1'
#
loop_
_entity.id
_entity.type
_entity.pdbx_description
1 polymer ?
#
loop_
_entity_poly.entity_id
_entity_poly.type
_entity_poly.pdbx_seq_one_letter_code
_entity_poly.pdbx_strand_id
1 'polypeptide(L)' 'MGKTPNFSGIKQRKKPFRLSVSEVMTIVIAFHQSGYRDLKTYYIHFICRYRTNEFPELVSYTRILNLM' A
#
# COMPACT_ATOMS: atom_id res chain seq x y z
N MET A 1 -11.26 -22.93 -34.76
CA MET A 1 -10.00 -22.33 -34.27
C MET A 1 -9.99 -22.38 -32.75
N GLY A 2 -9.11 -23.19 -32.16
CA GLY A 2 -9.12 -23.53 -30.74
C GLY A 2 -8.70 -22.38 -29.83
N LYS A 3 -9.41 -22.22 -28.71
CA LYS A 3 -8.91 -21.48 -27.56
C LYS A 3 -8.07 -22.46 -26.75
N THR A 4 -6.77 -22.26 -26.72
CA THR A 4 -5.87 -22.98 -25.81
C THR A 4 -6.19 -22.58 -24.36
N PRO A 5 -6.51 -23.53 -23.47
CA PRO A 5 -6.66 -23.22 -22.05
C PRO A 5 -5.26 -23.06 -21.45
N ASN A 6 -4.98 -21.89 -20.87
CA ASN A 6 -3.75 -21.65 -20.12
C ASN A 6 -3.74 -22.54 -18.87
N PHE A 7 -2.99 -23.65 -18.93
CA PHE A 7 -2.73 -24.59 -17.84
C PHE A 7 -1.65 -24.06 -16.88
N SER A 8 -1.87 -22.88 -16.32
CA SER A 8 -1.21 -22.50 -15.07
C SER A 8 -2.28 -21.96 -14.13
N GLY A 9 -2.68 -22.78 -13.15
CA GLY A 9 -3.68 -22.43 -12.13
C GLY A 9 -3.27 -21.28 -11.19
N ILE A 10 -2.27 -20.49 -11.57
CA ILE A 10 -1.79 -19.34 -10.81
C ILE A 10 -2.61 -18.12 -11.24
N LYS A 11 -3.70 -17.89 -10.52
CA LYS A 11 -4.52 -16.69 -10.66
C LYS A 11 -3.70 -15.46 -10.27
N GLN A 12 -3.13 -14.76 -11.26
CA GLN A 12 -2.42 -13.50 -11.02
C GLN A 12 -3.39 -12.43 -10.53
N ARG A 13 -3.03 -11.75 -9.43
CA ARG A 13 -3.84 -10.68 -8.84
C ARG A 13 -3.79 -9.46 -9.76
N LYS A 14 -4.87 -9.18 -10.49
CA LYS A 14 -5.03 -7.99 -11.35
C LYS A 14 -5.45 -6.71 -10.62
N LYS A 15 -5.29 -6.63 -9.30
CA LYS A 15 -5.63 -5.41 -8.56
C LYS A 15 -4.37 -4.54 -8.47
N PRO A 16 -4.36 -3.30 -9.01
CA PRO A 16 -3.28 -2.38 -8.68
C PRO A 16 -3.27 -2.20 -7.16
N PHE A 17 -2.11 -2.44 -6.54
CA PHE A 17 -1.85 -2.05 -5.16
C PHE A 17 -0.77 -0.99 -5.27
N ARG A 18 -1.15 0.21 -5.71
CA ARG A 18 -0.19 1.27 -6.01
C ARG A 18 -0.62 2.53 -5.30
N LEU A 19 -0.05 2.75 -4.12
CA LEU A 19 0.06 4.12 -3.61
C LEU A 19 0.85 4.95 -4.62
N SER A 20 0.28 6.08 -5.00
CA SER A 20 0.96 7.13 -5.75
C SER A 20 2.05 7.78 -4.91
N VAL A 21 3.01 8.44 -5.56
CA VAL A 21 4.08 9.19 -4.88
C VAL A 21 3.48 10.28 -3.97
N SER A 22 2.42 10.95 -4.41
CA SER A 22 1.70 11.96 -3.60
C SER A 22 1.08 11.38 -2.33
N GLU A 23 0.51 10.17 -2.39
CA GLU A 23 -0.05 9.52 -1.20
C GLU A 23 1.06 9.11 -0.22
N VAL A 24 2.19 8.60 -0.72
CA VAL A 24 3.35 8.29 0.12
C VAL A 24 3.87 9.56 0.81
N MET A 25 4.00 10.67 0.08
CA MET A 25 4.39 11.96 0.65
C MET A 25 3.39 12.46 1.69
N THR A 26 2.10 12.28 1.46
CA THR A 26 1.05 12.63 2.43
C THR A 26 1.20 11.84 3.73
N ILE A 27 1.47 10.54 3.64
CA ILE A 27 1.73 9.68 4.81
C ILE A 27 2.99 10.14 5.56
N VAL A 28 4.06 10.52 4.86
CA VAL A 28 5.32 11.02 5.45
C VAL A 28 5.11 12.33 6.19
N ILE A 29 4.41 13.29 5.58
CA ILE A 29 4.13 14.60 6.19
C ILE A 29 3.26 14.41 7.43
N ALA A 30 2.21 13.60 7.33
CA ALA A 30 1.34 13.31 8.46
C ALA A 30 2.08 12.58 9.59
N PHE A 31 3.00 11.66 9.25
CA PHE A 31 3.88 11.03 10.23
C PHE A 31 4.72 12.07 10.98
N HIS A 32 5.35 13.01 10.27
CA HIS A 32 6.17 14.04 10.90
C HIS A 32 5.38 14.92 11.88
N GLN A 33 4.12 15.22 11.53
CA GLN A 33 3.21 16.00 12.39
C GLN A 33 2.63 15.19 13.55
N SER A 34 2.59 13.85 13.44
CA SER A 34 1.94 12.98 14.43
C SER A 34 2.71 12.81 15.74
N GLY A 35 4.02 13.12 15.77
CA GLY A 35 4.87 12.91 16.94
C GLY A 35 5.19 11.44 17.27
N TYR A 36 4.84 10.50 16.39
CA TYR A 36 5.23 9.09 16.54
C TYR A 36 6.75 8.93 16.44
N ARG A 37 7.29 8.00 17.24
CA ARG A 37 8.73 7.74 17.31
C ARG A 37 9.27 7.05 16.04
N ASP A 38 8.49 6.14 15.46
CA ASP A 38 8.90 5.39 14.28
C ASP A 38 7.75 5.26 13.28
N LEU A 39 8.13 5.34 12.00
CA LEU A 39 7.19 5.33 10.88
C LEU A 39 6.42 4.00 10.79
N LYS A 40 7.05 2.89 11.18
CA LYS A 40 6.43 1.56 11.12
C LYS A 40 5.24 1.47 12.06
N THR A 41 5.40 1.89 13.31
CA THR A 41 4.34 1.93 14.31
C THR A 41 3.22 2.87 13.87
N TYR A 42 3.56 4.07 13.40
CA TYR A 42 2.58 5.00 12.84
C TYR A 42 1.78 4.38 11.69
N TYR A 43 2.47 3.79 10.72
CA TYR A 43 1.82 3.21 9.55
C TYR A 43 0.88 2.05 9.91
N ILE A 44 1.34 1.11 10.72
CA ILE A 44 0.57 -0.10 11.05
C ILE A 44 -0.59 0.23 12.00
N HIS A 45 -0.35 1.03 13.03
CA HIS A 45 -1.36 1.24 14.08
C HIS A 45 -2.29 2.42 13.80
N PHE A 46 -1.87 3.42 13.03
CA PHE A 46 -2.68 4.58 12.71
C PHE A 46 -3.22 4.53 11.28
N ILE A 47 -2.36 4.49 10.27
CA ILE A 47 -2.78 4.55 8.86
C ILE A 47 -3.60 3.32 8.46
N CYS A 48 -3.07 2.11 8.69
CA CYS A 48 -3.76 0.86 8.33
C CYS A 48 -5.05 0.61 9.12
N ARG A 49 -5.24 1.28 10.26
CA ARG A 49 -6.43 1.08 11.11
C ARG A 49 -7.50 2.15 10.91
N TYR A 50 -7.11 3.41 10.75
CA TYR A 50 -8.04 4.54 10.77
C TYR A 50 -8.12 5.30 9.44
N ARG A 51 -7.15 5.12 8.53
CA ARG A 51 -7.08 5.87 7.25
C ARG A 51 -7.28 4.99 6.03
N THR A 52 -7.86 3.80 6.18
CA THR A 52 -8.14 2.86 5.07
C THR A 52 -9.12 3.42 4.05
N ASN A 53 -10.01 4.34 4.45
CA ASN A 53 -10.94 5.00 3.54
C ASN A 53 -10.27 6.08 2.68
N GLU A 54 -9.24 6.74 3.23
CA GLU A 54 -8.43 7.75 2.52
C GLU A 54 -7.38 7.09 1.63
N PHE A 55 -6.90 5.91 2.02
CA PHE A 55 -5.93 5.10 1.28
C PHE A 55 -6.51 3.71 1.00
N PRO A 56 -7.44 3.57 0.02
CA PRO A 56 -8.09 2.30 -0.29
C PRO A 56 -7.14 1.25 -0.88
N GLU A 57 -5.97 1.68 -1.38
CA GLU A 57 -4.92 0.83 -1.94
C GLU A 57 -3.66 0.76 -1.06
N LEU A 58 -3.85 0.73 0.28
CA LEU A 58 -2.73 0.55 1.20
C LEU A 58 -1.87 -0.67 0.86
N VAL A 59 -0.57 -0.44 0.86
CA VAL A 59 0.44 -1.46 0.57
C VAL A 59 1.12 -1.92 1.87
N SER A 60 1.95 -2.95 1.81
CA SER A 60 2.73 -3.33 2.99
C SER A 60 3.71 -2.22 3.38
N TYR A 61 4.09 -2.15 4.65
CA TYR A 61 5.13 -1.21 5.12
C TYR A 61 6.41 -1.31 4.29
N THR A 62 6.85 -2.53 3.96
CA THR A 62 8.01 -2.76 3.08
C THR A 62 7.83 -2.13 1.71
N ARG A 63 6.61 -2.14 1.16
CA ARG A 63 6.33 -1.50 -0.12
C ARG A 63 6.36 0.02 -0.02
N ILE A 64 5.89 0.59 1.09
CA ILE A 64 6.06 2.03 1.37
C ILE A 64 7.54 2.41 1.39
N LEU A 65 8.39 1.65 2.09
CA LEU A 65 9.84 1.91 2.12
C LEU A 65 10.50 1.84 0.74
N ASN A 66 10.03 0.94 -0.13
CA ASN A 66 10.53 0.85 -1.51
C ASN A 66 10.01 1.96 -2.43
N LEU A 67 9.03 2.77 -1.98
CA LEU A 67 8.45 3.88 -2.73
C LEU A 67 8.92 5.25 -2.21
N MET A 68 9.60 5.28 -1.07
CA MET A 68 10.35 6.43 -0.56
C MET A 68 11.73 6.48 -1.20
#